data_AF-A0A1B8TCF4-F1
#
_entry.id   AF-A0A1B8TCF4-F1
#
_cell.length_a   1.000
_cell.length_b   1.000
_cell.length_c   1.000
_cell.angle_alpha   90.00
_cell.angle_beta   90.00
_cell.angle_gamma   90.00
#
_symmetry.space_group_name_H-M   'P 1'
#
loop_
_entity.id
_entity.type
_entity.pdbx_description
1 polymer ?
#
loop_
_entity_poly.entity_id
_entity_poly.type
_entity_poly.pdbx_seq_one_letter_code
_entity_poly.pdbx_strand_id
1 'polypeptide(L)'
;MALIHVMWDLAHDLREAEIAILPSALSNHGQQAAADLCGNLAASLDSAQFTDQFLWDRIALGAAQMICPLNGDGLGALIETALDEAGKVEVLESLRKRFNAIRLHLVMSQFDVDNNVVQAVMAHLKSADGGFNIPEERFSRLDTMVQERLSQIGKAVRGVAPESKIKYLLAHGVRPGAILSILTGSS
;
A
#
# COMPACT_ATOMS: atom_id res chain seq x y z
N MET A 1 0.96 -4.25 9.37
CA MET A 1 1.79 -3.03 9.29
C MET A 1 0.87 -1.84 9.47
N ALA A 2 1.13 -0.96 10.44
CA ALA A 2 0.34 0.27 10.60
C ALA A 2 0.62 1.22 9.41
N LEU A 3 -0.38 2.04 9.02
CA LEU A 3 -0.26 3.02 7.92
C LEU A 3 1.02 3.86 8.08
N ILE A 4 1.47 4.06 9.33
CA ILE A 4 2.71 4.76 9.64
C ILE A 4 3.94 4.32 8.91
N HIS A 5 4.23 3.03 9.01
CA HIS A 5 5.41 2.47 8.38
C HIS A 5 5.28 2.51 6.85
N VAL A 6 4.06 2.41 6.32
CA VAL A 6 3.82 2.46 4.86
C VAL A 6 4.14 3.86 4.32
N MET A 7 3.83 4.91 5.07
CA MET A 7 4.15 6.28 4.65
C MET A 7 5.64 6.60 4.82
N TRP A 8 6.33 6.03 5.81
CA TRP A 8 7.79 6.17 5.92
C TRP A 8 8.51 5.52 4.75
N ASP A 9 8.12 4.29 4.41
CA ASP A 9 8.64 3.63 3.22
C ASP A 9 8.33 4.42 1.95
N LEU A 10 7.13 5.01 1.86
CA LEU A 10 6.78 5.88 0.74
C LEU A 10 7.71 7.11 0.66
N ALA A 11 8.09 7.72 1.78
CA ALA A 11 8.99 8.86 1.78
C ALA A 11 10.34 8.51 1.13
N HIS A 12 10.85 7.31 1.39
CA HIS A 12 12.06 6.79 0.76
C HIS A 12 11.86 6.59 -0.76
N ASP A 13 10.81 5.87 -1.16
CA ASP A 13 10.52 5.58 -2.57
C ASP A 13 10.26 6.87 -3.38
N LEU A 14 9.70 7.91 -2.74
CA LEU A 14 9.53 9.24 -3.35
C LEU A 14 10.85 9.95 -3.59
N ARG A 15 11.84 9.86 -2.68
CA ARG A 15 13.19 10.41 -2.91
C ARG A 15 13.88 9.70 -4.07
N GLU A 16 13.73 8.39 -4.18
CA GLU A 16 14.27 7.63 -5.32
C GLU A 16 13.61 8.07 -6.63
N ALA A 17 12.29 8.30 -6.62
CA ALA A 17 11.56 8.81 -7.78
C ALA A 17 11.98 10.22 -8.17
N GLU A 18 12.17 11.12 -7.22
CA GLU A 18 12.71 12.46 -7.47
C GLU A 18 14.05 12.37 -8.22
N ILE A 19 15.01 11.62 -7.66
CA ILE A 19 16.34 11.42 -8.27
C ILE A 19 16.23 10.82 -9.68
N ALA A 20 15.28 9.91 -9.90
CA ALA A 20 15.08 9.26 -11.18
C ALA A 20 14.46 10.20 -12.25
N ILE A 21 13.62 11.17 -11.84
CA ILE A 21 12.93 12.12 -12.74
C ILE A 21 13.80 13.35 -13.04
N LEU A 22 14.61 13.81 -12.07
CA LEU A 22 15.43 15.03 -12.17
C LEU A 22 16.24 15.18 -13.48
N PRO A 23 16.87 14.13 -14.04
CA PRO A 23 17.60 14.26 -15.31
C PRO A 23 16.72 14.67 -16.49
N SER A 24 15.47 14.21 -16.52
CA SER A 24 14.51 14.52 -17.60
C SER A 24 13.80 15.86 -17.34
N ALA A 25 13.66 16.24 -16.08
CA ALA A 25 13.04 17.49 -15.62
C ALA A 25 13.72 18.77 -16.14
N LEU A 26 15.03 18.71 -16.45
CA LEU A 26 15.78 19.83 -17.03
C LEU A 26 15.25 20.29 -18.41
N SER A 27 14.48 19.44 -19.08
CA SER A 27 13.96 19.68 -20.44
C SER A 27 12.43 19.64 -20.53
N ASN A 28 11.74 19.28 -19.44
CA ASN A 28 10.29 19.12 -19.41
C ASN A 28 9.72 19.66 -18.09
N HIS A 29 8.97 20.76 -18.17
CA HIS A 29 8.34 21.42 -17.01
C HIS A 29 7.36 20.50 -16.26
N GLY A 30 6.70 19.54 -16.93
CA GLY A 30 5.82 18.57 -16.27
C GLY A 30 6.60 17.60 -15.37
N GLN A 31 7.78 17.16 -15.82
CA GLN A 31 8.67 16.31 -15.03
C GLN A 31 9.34 17.09 -13.89
N GLN A 32 9.64 18.38 -14.08
CA GLN A 32 10.10 19.24 -12.98
C GLN A 32 9.05 19.35 -11.88
N ALA A 33 7.78 19.61 -12.22
CA ALA A 33 6.72 19.66 -11.24
C ALA A 33 6.54 18.34 -10.48
N ALA A 34 6.69 17.19 -11.16
CA ALA A 34 6.63 15.88 -10.52
C ALA A 34 7.84 15.59 -9.61
N ALA A 35 9.05 16.01 -10.00
CA ALA A 35 10.24 15.89 -9.17
C ALA A 35 10.13 16.75 -7.89
N ASP A 36 9.74 18.02 -8.04
CA ASP A 36 9.51 18.94 -6.92
C ASP A 36 8.43 18.38 -5.98
N LEU A 37 7.36 17.79 -6.54
CA LEU A 37 6.30 17.15 -5.76
C LEU A 37 6.83 15.95 -4.96
N CYS A 38 7.65 15.09 -5.58
CA CYS A 38 8.27 13.95 -4.90
C CYS A 38 9.14 14.40 -3.71
N GLY A 39 10.02 15.38 -3.92
CA GLY A 39 10.90 15.92 -2.88
C GLY A 39 10.12 16.58 -1.75
N ASN A 40 9.11 17.39 -2.08
CA ASN A 40 8.26 18.06 -1.08
C ASN A 40 7.44 17.06 -0.25
N LEU A 41 6.86 16.04 -0.89
CA LEU A 41 6.10 15.00 -0.20
C LEU A 41 7.01 14.16 0.69
N ALA A 42 8.18 13.75 0.20
CA ALA A 42 9.15 13.01 1.00
C ALA A 42 9.58 13.80 2.24
N ALA A 43 9.99 15.07 2.05
CA ALA A 43 10.38 15.94 3.15
C ALA A 43 9.24 16.15 4.16
N SER A 44 8.00 16.29 3.69
CA SER A 44 6.82 16.43 4.55
C SER A 44 6.60 15.17 5.40
N LEU A 45 6.66 13.99 4.78
CA LEU A 45 6.49 12.70 5.48
C LEU A 45 7.62 12.44 6.48
N ASP A 46 8.86 12.78 6.13
CA ASP A 46 10.01 12.68 7.02
C ASP A 46 9.91 13.66 8.19
N SER A 47 9.47 14.90 7.96
CA SER A 47 9.32 15.89 9.04
C SER A 47 8.23 15.49 10.03
N ALA A 48 7.19 14.78 9.57
CA ALA A 48 6.10 14.33 10.42
C ALA A 48 6.60 13.34 11.48
N GLN A 49 7.68 12.57 11.24
CA GLN A 49 8.21 11.60 12.21
C GLN A 49 8.57 12.18 13.59
N PHE A 50 8.72 13.51 13.69
CA PHE A 50 9.04 14.23 14.93
C PHE A 50 7.79 14.73 15.68
N THR A 51 6.59 14.40 15.21
CA THR A 51 5.32 14.75 15.86
C THR A 51 4.82 13.63 16.77
N ASP A 52 3.92 13.96 17.70
CA ASP A 52 3.26 12.96 18.55
C ASP A 52 2.55 11.90 17.68
N GLN A 53 2.63 10.63 18.08
CA GLN A 53 2.11 9.49 17.34
C GLN A 53 0.61 9.63 17.00
N PHE A 54 -0.21 10.23 17.87
CA PHE A 54 -1.62 10.46 17.58
C PHE A 54 -1.83 11.50 16.45
N LEU A 55 -1.04 12.57 16.46
CA LEU A 55 -1.08 13.59 15.41
C LEU A 55 -0.57 13.03 14.09
N TRP A 56 0.47 12.20 14.17
CA TRP A 56 1.07 11.55 13.04
C TRP A 56 0.08 10.64 12.31
N ASP A 57 -0.69 9.81 13.01
CA ASP A 57 -1.69 8.94 12.37
C ASP A 57 -2.75 9.74 11.60
N ARG A 58 -3.15 10.92 12.12
CA ARG A 58 -4.08 11.83 11.41
C ARG A 58 -3.43 12.47 10.18
N ILE A 59 -2.18 12.92 10.31
CA ILE A 59 -1.42 13.50 9.20
C ILE A 59 -1.23 12.46 8.11
N ALA A 60 -0.87 11.22 8.48
CA ALA A 60 -0.67 10.11 7.57
C ALA A 60 -1.95 9.73 6.83
N LEU A 61 -3.09 9.72 7.52
CA LEU A 61 -4.37 9.48 6.86
C LEU A 61 -4.70 10.59 5.84
N GLY A 62 -4.50 11.85 6.21
CA GLY A 62 -4.70 12.98 5.29
C GLY A 62 -3.75 12.94 4.09
N ALA A 63 -2.46 12.68 4.32
CA ALA A 63 -1.45 12.52 3.28
C ALA A 63 -1.77 11.33 2.36
N ALA A 64 -2.15 10.19 2.93
CA ALA A 64 -2.59 9.02 2.17
C ALA A 64 -3.77 9.36 1.25
N GLN A 65 -4.77 10.09 1.74
CA GLN A 65 -5.93 10.51 0.94
C GLN A 65 -5.57 11.51 -0.16
N MET A 66 -4.59 12.39 0.05
CA MET A 66 -4.13 13.32 -0.99
C MET A 66 -3.30 12.61 -2.08
N ILE A 67 -2.44 11.68 -1.67
CA ILE A 67 -1.53 10.98 -2.58
C ILE A 67 -2.28 9.92 -3.38
N CYS A 68 -3.12 9.13 -2.69
CA CYS A 68 -3.85 8.02 -3.28
C CYS A 68 -5.32 8.04 -2.83
N PRO A 69 -6.10 9.06 -3.22
CA PRO A 69 -7.52 9.09 -2.90
C PRO A 69 -8.20 7.85 -3.44
N LEU A 70 -9.25 7.41 -2.74
CA LEU A 70 -10.10 6.30 -3.22
C LEU A 70 -10.95 6.71 -4.42
N ASN A 71 -11.23 8.01 -4.56
CA ASN A 71 -11.98 8.60 -5.66
C ASN A 71 -11.12 9.66 -6.35
N GLY A 72 -10.77 9.43 -7.62
CA GLY A 72 -9.96 10.34 -8.45
C GLY A 72 -8.48 9.94 -8.53
N ASP A 73 -7.70 10.74 -9.27
CA ASP A 73 -6.35 10.34 -9.72
C ASP A 73 -5.24 10.66 -8.70
N GLY A 74 -5.49 11.60 -7.77
CA GLY A 74 -4.55 11.95 -6.69
C GLY A 74 -3.23 12.54 -7.15
N LEU A 75 -2.33 12.79 -6.20
CA LEU A 75 -0.96 13.24 -6.50
C LEU A 75 -0.09 12.09 -7.06
N GLY A 76 -0.41 10.84 -6.70
CA GLY A 76 0.31 9.65 -7.18
C GLY A 76 0.28 9.50 -8.70
N ALA A 77 -0.83 9.81 -9.37
CA ALA A 77 -0.93 9.68 -10.82
C ALA A 77 0.04 10.60 -11.59
N LEU A 78 0.30 11.80 -11.07
CA LEU A 78 1.27 12.74 -11.67
C LEU A 78 2.69 12.17 -11.60
N ILE A 79 3.04 11.57 -10.45
CA ILE A 79 4.34 10.93 -10.24
C ILE A 79 4.48 9.70 -11.14
N GLU A 80 3.42 8.88 -11.23
CA GLU A 80 3.43 7.71 -12.11
C GLU A 80 3.62 8.08 -13.57
N THR A 81 2.91 9.12 -14.04
CA THR A 81 3.01 9.60 -15.42
C THR A 81 4.42 10.11 -15.72
N ALA A 82 5.02 10.90 -14.83
CA ALA A 82 6.37 11.42 -15.03
C ALA A 82 7.43 10.30 -15.07
N LEU A 83 7.28 9.26 -14.24
CA LEU A 83 8.18 8.10 -14.25
C LEU A 83 8.03 7.25 -15.50
N ASP A 84 6.79 7.07 -15.98
CA ASP A 84 6.50 6.35 -17.23
C ASP A 84 7.12 7.08 -18.44
N GLU A 85 6.92 8.40 -18.52
CA GLU A 85 7.54 9.25 -19.55
C GLU A 85 9.08 9.28 -19.46
N ALA A 86 9.64 9.18 -18.26
CA ALA A 86 11.08 9.08 -18.04
C ALA A 86 11.64 7.65 -18.27
N GLY A 87 10.79 6.67 -18.57
CA GLY A 87 11.17 5.28 -18.78
C GLY A 87 11.68 4.57 -17.52
N LYS A 88 11.31 5.04 -16.32
CA LYS A 88 11.79 4.53 -15.02
C LYS A 88 10.88 3.44 -14.47
N VAL A 89 10.76 2.34 -15.22
CA VAL A 89 9.80 1.25 -14.96
C VAL A 89 9.97 0.62 -13.58
N GLU A 90 11.20 0.33 -13.15
CA GLU A 90 11.44 -0.33 -11.85
C GLU A 90 11.01 0.53 -10.65
N VAL A 91 11.31 1.84 -10.72
CA VAL A 91 10.93 2.82 -9.68
C VAL A 91 9.41 3.01 -9.67
N LEU A 92 8.81 3.11 -10.86
CA LEU A 92 7.35 3.16 -11.02
C LEU A 92 6.66 1.93 -10.41
N GLU A 93 7.20 0.74 -10.63
CA GLU A 93 6.66 -0.49 -10.05
C GLU A 93 6.78 -0.52 -8.52
N SER A 94 7.88 -0.01 -7.96
CA SER A 94 8.05 0.11 -6.50
C SER A 94 7.02 1.07 -5.90
N LEU A 95 6.87 2.27 -6.48
CA LEU A 95 5.89 3.25 -6.02
C LEU A 95 4.45 2.75 -6.15
N ARG A 96 4.11 2.07 -7.25
CA ARG A 96 2.80 1.44 -7.41
C ARG A 96 2.50 0.43 -6.31
N LYS A 97 3.49 -0.32 -5.82
CA LYS A 97 3.31 -1.18 -4.64
C LYS A 97 2.92 -0.37 -3.41
N ARG A 98 3.59 0.76 -3.15
CA ARG A 98 3.25 1.63 -2.01
C ARG A 98 1.91 2.31 -2.14
N PHE A 99 1.60 2.89 -3.29
CA PHE A 99 0.31 3.54 -3.53
C PHE A 99 -0.86 2.58 -3.35
N ASN A 100 -0.73 1.34 -3.82
CA ASN A 100 -1.77 0.34 -3.65
C ASN A 100 -1.85 -0.19 -2.21
N ALA A 101 -0.72 -0.27 -1.50
CA ALA A 101 -0.74 -0.53 -0.05
C ALA A 101 -1.52 0.56 0.70
N ILE A 102 -1.27 1.82 0.38
CA ILE A 102 -1.97 2.97 0.96
C ILE A 102 -3.47 2.91 0.65
N ARG A 103 -3.86 2.68 -0.62
CA ARG A 103 -5.27 2.52 -1.00
C ARG A 103 -5.94 1.40 -0.23
N LEU A 104 -5.28 0.24 -0.05
CA LEU A 104 -5.83 -0.85 0.76
C LEU A 104 -6.09 -0.39 2.21
N HIS A 105 -5.14 0.32 2.82
CA HIS A 105 -5.30 0.88 4.16
C HIS A 105 -6.45 1.89 4.25
N LEU A 106 -6.61 2.75 3.25
CA LEU A 106 -7.72 3.71 3.17
C LEU A 106 -9.08 3.04 2.99
N VAL A 107 -9.17 1.99 2.17
CA VAL A 107 -10.41 1.22 2.07
C VAL A 107 -10.74 0.58 3.41
N MET A 108 -9.75 -0.05 4.06
CA MET A 108 -9.94 -0.67 5.36
C MET A 108 -10.37 0.30 6.46
N SER A 109 -9.92 1.57 6.43
CA SER A 109 -10.35 2.56 7.43
C SER A 109 -11.82 2.96 7.30
N GLN A 110 -12.47 2.65 6.17
CA GLN A 110 -13.92 2.80 6.01
C GLN A 110 -14.72 1.67 6.65
N PHE A 111 -14.06 0.56 7.00
CA PHE A 111 -14.71 -0.62 7.55
C PHE A 111 -14.32 -0.86 9.01
N ASP A 112 -15.33 -0.94 9.88
CA ASP A 112 -15.14 -1.33 11.27
C ASP A 112 -15.19 -2.86 11.40
N VAL A 113 -14.07 -3.51 11.09
CA VAL A 113 -13.91 -4.97 11.27
C VAL A 113 -13.30 -5.25 12.64
N ASP A 114 -13.96 -6.13 13.40
CA ASP A 114 -13.49 -6.60 14.70
C ASP A 114 -12.09 -7.24 14.57
N ASN A 115 -11.11 -6.57 15.18
CA ASN A 115 -9.72 -7.02 15.19
C ASN A 115 -9.56 -8.40 15.84
N ASN A 116 -10.47 -8.83 16.73
CA ASN A 116 -10.42 -10.15 17.34
C ASN A 116 -10.61 -11.26 16.29
N VAL A 117 -11.47 -11.06 15.30
CA VAL A 117 -11.70 -12.02 14.22
C VAL A 117 -10.47 -12.12 13.33
N VAL A 118 -9.83 -10.98 13.02
CA VAL A 118 -8.58 -10.94 12.25
C VAL A 118 -7.47 -11.68 13.01
N GLN A 119 -7.33 -11.42 14.30
CA GLN A 119 -6.33 -12.08 15.16
C GLN A 119 -6.60 -13.58 15.29
N ALA A 120 -7.85 -14.01 15.38
CA ALA A 120 -8.21 -15.43 15.42
C ALA A 120 -7.85 -16.16 14.12
N VAL A 121 -8.12 -15.55 12.96
CA VAL A 121 -7.72 -16.09 11.65
C VAL A 121 -6.19 -16.18 11.56
N MET A 122 -5.48 -15.11 11.95
CA MET A 122 -4.03 -15.09 11.96
C MET A 122 -3.41 -16.11 12.92
N ALA A 123 -3.97 -16.26 14.12
CA ALA A 123 -3.52 -17.25 15.10
C ALA A 123 -3.73 -18.68 14.57
N HIS A 124 -4.87 -18.94 13.92
CA HIS A 124 -5.14 -20.23 13.32
C HIS A 124 -4.13 -20.57 12.21
N LEU A 125 -3.83 -19.60 11.34
CA LEU A 125 -2.80 -19.74 10.30
C LEU A 125 -1.42 -20.03 10.89
N LYS A 126 -1.04 -19.37 12.00
CA LYS A 126 0.23 -19.64 12.71
C LYS A 126 0.27 -21.04 13.32
N SER A 127 -0.87 -21.54 13.82
CA SER A 127 -0.96 -22.87 14.45
C SER A 127 -1.02 -24.03 13.46
N ALA A 128 -1.54 -23.81 12.26
CA ALA A 128 -1.78 -24.87 11.28
C ALA A 128 -0.50 -25.36 10.58
N ASP A 129 0.54 -24.52 10.46
CA ASP A 129 1.79 -24.83 9.72
C ASP A 129 3.05 -24.90 10.64
N GLY A 130 2.90 -25.10 11.95
CA GLY A 130 4.04 -25.32 12.86
C GLY A 130 4.99 -24.12 13.04
N GLY A 131 4.53 -22.93 12.69
CA GLY A 131 5.33 -21.71 12.58
C GLY A 131 4.91 -20.92 11.33
N PHE A 132 5.39 -19.68 11.17
CA PHE A 132 5.07 -18.78 10.05
C PHE A 132 5.64 -19.25 8.69
N ASN A 133 5.60 -20.54 8.38
CA ASN A 133 6.14 -21.13 7.16
C ASN A 133 5.07 -21.30 6.08
N ILE A 134 4.18 -20.32 5.95
CA ILE A 134 3.22 -20.27 4.85
C ILE A 134 4.02 -19.91 3.58
N PRO A 135 4.04 -20.77 2.54
CA PRO A 135 4.77 -20.48 1.32
C PRO A 135 4.29 -19.18 0.66
N GLU A 136 5.22 -18.42 0.08
CA GLU A 136 4.93 -17.15 -0.60
C GLU A 136 3.85 -17.29 -1.70
N GLU A 137 3.80 -18.46 -2.35
CA GLU A 137 2.78 -18.84 -3.32
C GLU A 137 1.35 -18.80 -2.77
N ARG A 138 1.16 -19.07 -1.47
CA ARG A 138 -0.16 -19.04 -0.83
C ARG A 138 -0.60 -17.60 -0.54
N PHE A 139 0.33 -16.71 -0.22
CA PHE A 139 0.05 -15.28 -0.13
C PHE A 139 -0.30 -14.67 -1.50
N SER A 140 0.24 -15.22 -2.59
CA SER A 140 -0.15 -14.83 -3.96
C SER A 140 -1.65 -15.05 -4.24
N ARG A 141 -2.25 -16.11 -3.68
CA ARG A 141 -3.70 -16.34 -3.80
C ARG A 141 -4.54 -15.34 -3.01
N LEU A 142 -4.06 -14.95 -1.84
CA LEU A 142 -4.67 -13.87 -1.04
C LEU A 142 -4.64 -12.55 -1.83
N ASP A 143 -3.53 -12.27 -2.50
CA ASP A 143 -3.40 -11.11 -3.39
C ASP A 143 -4.42 -11.14 -4.53
N THR A 144 -4.62 -12.31 -5.16
CA THR A 144 -5.63 -12.46 -6.22
C THR A 144 -7.04 -12.17 -5.71
N MET A 145 -7.45 -12.69 -4.55
CA MET A 145 -8.77 -12.41 -4.00
C MET A 145 -8.97 -10.93 -3.67
N VAL A 146 -7.94 -10.29 -3.12
CA VAL A 146 -7.97 -8.85 -2.82
C VAL A 146 -8.07 -8.05 -4.13
N GLN A 147 -7.32 -8.43 -5.17
CA GLN A 147 -7.38 -7.81 -6.50
C GLN A 147 -8.74 -7.97 -7.19
N GLU A 148 -9.34 -9.16 -7.11
CA GLU A 148 -10.67 -9.43 -7.68
C GLU A 148 -11.75 -8.56 -7.04
N ARG A 149 -11.64 -8.32 -5.72
CA ARG A 149 -12.60 -7.50 -4.97
C ARG A 149 -12.32 -6.01 -5.10
N LEU A 150 -11.06 -5.63 -5.29
CA LEU A 150 -10.61 -4.27 -5.52
C LEU A 150 -10.25 -4.04 -6.98
N SER A 151 -11.18 -4.26 -7.90
CA SER A 151 -10.97 -4.11 -9.34
C SER A 151 -10.31 -2.78 -9.80
N GLN A 152 -10.13 -1.80 -8.89
CA GLN A 152 -9.44 -0.52 -9.07
C GLN A 152 -8.05 -0.38 -8.39
N ILE A 153 -7.65 -1.26 -7.45
CA ILE A 153 -6.37 -1.16 -6.70
C ILE A 153 -5.20 -1.88 -7.41
N GLY A 154 -5.43 -2.58 -8.52
CA GLY A 154 -4.34 -3.10 -9.37
C GLY A 154 -3.43 -4.16 -8.72
N LYS A 155 -2.38 -4.58 -9.43
CA LYS A 155 -1.57 -5.80 -9.14
C LYS A 155 -0.67 -5.73 -7.89
N ALA A 156 -0.57 -4.58 -7.22
CA ALA A 156 0.56 -4.32 -6.32
C ALA A 156 0.31 -4.64 -4.83
N VAL A 157 -0.74 -5.41 -4.54
CA VAL A 157 -1.13 -5.88 -3.19
C VAL A 157 -0.04 -6.77 -2.53
N ARG A 158 0.91 -7.31 -3.31
CA ARG A 158 2.01 -8.20 -2.85
C ARG A 158 2.83 -7.63 -1.68
N GLY A 159 2.99 -6.31 -1.58
CA GLY A 159 3.76 -5.66 -0.51
C GLY A 159 3.00 -5.38 0.79
N VAL A 160 1.70 -5.68 0.85
CA VAL A 160 0.89 -5.38 2.05
C VAL A 160 0.96 -6.52 3.05
N ALA A 161 0.92 -6.17 4.34
CA ALA A 161 0.88 -7.16 5.42
C ALA A 161 -0.35 -8.09 5.27
N PRO A 162 -0.18 -9.42 5.44
CA PRO A 162 -1.27 -10.39 5.33
C PRO A 162 -2.47 -10.06 6.22
N GLU A 163 -2.24 -9.50 7.42
CA GLU A 163 -3.30 -9.09 8.34
C GLU A 163 -4.24 -8.06 7.71
N SER A 164 -3.68 -7.09 6.98
CA SER A 164 -4.47 -6.05 6.32
C SER A 164 -5.32 -6.65 5.19
N LYS A 165 -4.76 -7.60 4.43
CA LYS A 165 -5.48 -8.32 3.37
C LYS A 165 -6.62 -9.15 3.94
N ILE A 166 -6.39 -9.87 5.04
CA ILE A 166 -7.43 -10.67 5.72
C ILE A 166 -8.53 -9.76 6.26
N LYS A 167 -8.16 -8.67 6.94
CA LYS A 167 -9.12 -7.69 7.45
C LYS A 167 -9.97 -7.09 6.33
N TYR A 168 -9.36 -6.77 5.20
CA TYR A 168 -10.06 -6.32 4.01
C TYR A 168 -11.07 -7.37 3.48
N LEU A 169 -10.66 -8.62 3.33
CA LEU A 169 -11.55 -9.68 2.82
C LEU A 169 -12.74 -9.92 3.75
N LEU A 170 -12.52 -9.90 5.07
CA LEU A 170 -13.58 -9.99 6.07
C LEU A 170 -14.56 -8.83 5.96
N ALA A 171 -14.06 -7.59 5.78
CA ALA A 171 -14.89 -6.41 5.58
C ALA A 171 -15.85 -6.55 4.38
N HIS A 172 -15.37 -7.20 3.32
CA HIS A 172 -16.13 -7.45 2.09
C HIS A 172 -16.95 -8.75 2.14
N GLY A 173 -17.17 -9.32 3.33
CA GLY A 173 -18.07 -10.46 3.53
C GLY A 173 -17.48 -11.82 3.15
N VAL A 174 -16.17 -11.91 2.90
CA VAL A 174 -15.51 -13.20 2.71
C VAL A 174 -15.48 -13.93 4.04
N ARG A 175 -16.02 -15.15 4.06
CA ARG A 175 -16.08 -15.95 5.29
C ARG A 175 -14.67 -16.35 5.75
N PRO A 176 -14.37 -16.31 7.06
CA PRO A 176 -13.08 -16.76 7.60
C PRO A 176 -12.66 -18.14 7.09
N GLY A 177 -13.59 -19.09 7.00
CA GLY A 177 -13.31 -20.44 6.50
C GLY A 177 -12.80 -20.48 5.05
N ALA A 178 -13.28 -19.58 4.17
CA ALA A 178 -12.82 -19.50 2.79
C ALA A 178 -11.40 -18.90 2.70
N ILE A 179 -11.09 -17.93 3.57
CA ILE A 179 -9.74 -17.37 3.69
C ILE A 179 -8.77 -18.45 4.18
N LEU A 180 -9.17 -19.21 5.19
CA LEU A 180 -8.39 -20.31 5.74
C LEU A 180 -8.15 -21.42 4.71
N SER A 181 -9.18 -21.94 4.04
CA SER A 181 -9.05 -23.02 3.05
C SER A 181 -8.05 -22.68 1.93
N ILE A 182 -8.00 -21.41 1.53
CA ILE A 182 -7.10 -20.93 0.47
C ILE A 182 -5.65 -20.87 0.95
N LEU A 183 -5.43 -20.45 2.19
CA LEU A 183 -4.10 -20.30 2.80
C LEU A 183 -3.54 -21.60 3.38
N THR A 184 -4.38 -22.58 3.73
CA THR A 184 -3.96 -23.89 4.22
C THR A 184 -3.98 -24.97 3.13
N GLY A 185 -4.58 -24.69 1.97
CA GLY A 185 -4.73 -25.66 0.88
C GLY A 185 -5.74 -26.78 1.18
N SER A 186 -6.61 -26.59 2.18
CA SER A 186 -7.65 -27.55 2.55
C SER A 186 -8.87 -27.35 1.64
N SER A 187 -8.93 -28.10 0.54
CA SER A 187 -10.10 -28.22 -0.34
C SER A 187 -11.06 -29.29 0.15
#